data_AF-V9MIW5-F1
#
_entry.id   AF-V9MIW5-F1
#
_cell.length_a   1.000
_cell.length_b   1.000
_cell.length_c   1.000
_cell.angle_alpha   90.00
_cell.angle_beta   90.00
_cell.angle_gamma   90.00
#
_symmetry.space_group_name_H-M   'P 1'
#
loop_
_entity.id
_entity.type
_entity.pdbx_description
1 polymer ?
#
loop_
_entity_poly.entity_id
_entity_poly.type
_entity_poly.pdbx_seq_one_letter_code
_entity_poly.pdbx_strand_id
1 'polypeptide(L)'
;MLKSKVLKTVSLCAIACSSMNMAYAQDIDYGIPAPQLNAQTYILMDYNSGAVLASLNPDQHQAPASLTKMMTSYVVGEALKTGKIKNSDLVTVTENSWGQKFPGSSKMFLNVNQQVSVEDLNKGIIVVSGNDACVAIAEHISGSEQTFIDSMNKFVQKFGLKNTHFATVHGLDHPEQYSSARDMAIIGAHIIRDLPEEYKIYSEKEFTYNKITQPNRNGLLWDKSINVDGMKTGHTDQAGYNLVASAYNSNTRLISVVMGVPTYKGREVESKKLLQWGFANFETVKPLSAGQSVLEQAVYYGDLSKAQLGTLQDSYITVPKGKTAELKARYTLEKTNLEAPLVKGQVVGKVIYQLNG
;
A
#
# COMPACT_ATOMS: atom_id res chain seq x y z
N MET A 1 15.93 62.76 -23.42
CA MET A 1 16.04 61.32 -23.76
C MET A 1 16.35 60.53 -22.50
N LEU A 2 15.32 60.21 -21.69
CA LEU A 2 15.48 59.33 -20.53
C LEU A 2 15.17 57.89 -20.95
N LYS A 3 16.18 57.03 -20.90
CA LYS A 3 16.03 55.58 -21.17
C LYS A 3 15.37 54.92 -19.95
N SER A 4 14.21 54.29 -20.17
CA SER A 4 13.56 53.44 -19.18
C SER A 4 14.40 52.17 -18.95
N LYS A 5 14.67 51.86 -17.68
CA LYS A 5 15.14 50.53 -17.28
C LYS A 5 13.92 49.71 -16.88
N VAL A 6 13.55 48.78 -17.75
CA VAL A 6 12.60 47.71 -17.47
C VAL A 6 13.23 46.80 -16.42
N LEU A 7 12.73 46.85 -15.18
CA LEU A 7 13.02 45.83 -14.18
C LEU A 7 12.27 44.56 -14.59
N LYS A 8 12.99 43.56 -15.10
CA LYS A 8 12.44 42.21 -15.27
C LYS A 8 12.36 41.57 -13.89
N THR A 9 11.14 41.42 -13.40
CA THR A 9 10.82 40.60 -12.22
C THR A 9 11.21 39.16 -12.51
N VAL A 10 12.31 38.71 -11.92
CA VAL A 10 12.66 37.28 -11.87
C VAL A 10 11.75 36.67 -10.81
N SER A 11 10.63 36.08 -11.25
CA SER A 11 9.87 35.16 -10.40
C SER A 11 10.76 33.94 -10.16
N LEU A 12 11.46 33.94 -9.03
CA LEU A 12 12.06 32.75 -8.48
C LEU A 12 10.91 31.85 -8.02
N CYS A 13 10.47 30.94 -8.90
CA CYS A 13 9.63 29.82 -8.50
C CYS A 13 10.45 28.96 -7.53
N ALA A 14 10.35 29.28 -6.23
CA ALA A 14 10.72 28.35 -5.20
C ALA A 14 9.82 27.11 -5.39
N ILE A 15 10.43 26.03 -5.88
CA ILE A 15 9.82 24.71 -5.91
C ILE A 15 9.53 24.37 -4.45
N ALA A 16 8.29 24.58 -4.04
CA ALA A 16 7.82 24.08 -2.76
C ALA A 16 7.92 22.56 -2.84
N CYS A 17 8.92 22.00 -2.16
CA CYS A 17 8.97 20.58 -1.85
C CYS A 17 7.69 20.24 -1.09
N SER A 18 6.67 19.79 -1.81
CA SER A 18 5.56 19.06 -1.22
C SER A 18 6.17 17.87 -0.51
N SER A 19 6.29 17.95 0.81
CA SER A 19 6.63 16.81 1.65
C SER A 19 5.59 15.74 1.37
N MET A 20 5.97 14.75 0.55
CA MET A 20 5.22 13.52 0.43
C MET A 20 5.06 12.99 1.86
N ASN A 21 3.83 12.94 2.36
CA ASN A 21 3.53 12.21 3.58
C ASN A 21 3.87 10.75 3.31
N MET A 22 5.10 10.36 3.65
CA MET A 22 5.43 8.95 3.76
C MET A 22 4.48 8.37 4.80
N ALA A 23 3.83 7.26 4.47
CA ALA A 23 3.12 6.47 5.45
C ALA A 23 4.16 5.89 6.42
N TYR A 24 4.50 6.64 7.46
CA TYR A 24 5.32 6.14 8.54
C TYR A 24 4.46 5.22 9.39
N ALA A 25 4.75 3.93 9.32
CA ALA A 25 4.22 2.94 10.23
C ALA A 25 4.78 3.21 11.64
N GLN A 26 4.11 4.08 12.42
CA GLN A 26 4.52 4.41 13.79
C GLN A 26 3.99 3.35 14.76
N ASP A 27 4.89 2.81 15.58
CA ASP A 27 4.55 1.87 16.63
C ASP A 27 3.93 2.64 17.81
N ILE A 28 2.67 2.36 18.16
CA ILE A 28 1.98 2.97 19.31
C ILE A 28 1.68 1.86 20.32
N ASP A 29 2.21 1.99 21.54
CA ASP A 29 1.94 1.05 22.62
C ASP A 29 0.84 1.58 23.55
N TYR A 30 -0.30 0.90 23.57
CA TYR A 30 -1.42 1.17 24.46
C TYR A 30 -1.52 0.20 25.65
N GLY A 31 -0.49 -0.63 25.88
CA GLY A 31 -0.48 -1.64 26.94
C GLY A 31 -1.45 -2.80 26.70
N ILE A 32 -1.93 -2.98 25.47
CA ILE A 32 -2.82 -4.07 25.07
C ILE A 32 -1.96 -5.22 24.53
N PRO A 33 -1.93 -6.40 25.19
CA PRO A 33 -1.09 -7.50 24.74
C PRO A 33 -1.46 -7.97 23.33
N ALA A 34 -0.46 -8.00 22.45
CA ALA A 34 -0.59 -8.57 21.10
C ALA A 34 -0.82 -10.10 21.17
N PRO A 35 -1.57 -10.67 20.20
CA PRO A 35 -1.77 -12.11 20.15
C PRO A 35 -0.47 -12.84 19.81
N GLN A 36 -0.23 -13.99 20.43
CA GLN A 36 0.83 -14.90 20.00
C GLN A 36 0.44 -15.54 18.66
N LEU A 37 1.31 -15.46 17.66
CA LEU A 37 1.09 -16.04 16.33
C LEU A 37 2.18 -17.05 15.98
N ASN A 38 1.83 -18.07 15.20
CA ASN A 38 2.78 -19.04 14.65
C ASN A 38 3.33 -18.55 13.29
N ALA A 39 4.13 -17.48 13.32
CA ALA A 39 4.76 -16.87 12.16
C ALA A 39 6.18 -16.39 12.52
N GLN A 40 7.09 -16.34 11.55
CA GLN A 40 8.45 -15.80 11.78
C GLN A 40 8.44 -14.27 11.95
N THR A 41 7.60 -13.59 11.16
CA THR A 41 7.38 -12.14 11.24
C THR A 41 5.92 -11.81 10.92
N TYR A 42 5.42 -10.73 11.53
CA TYR A 42 4.11 -10.18 11.20
C TYR A 42 4.01 -8.69 11.52
N ILE A 43 3.00 -8.06 10.92
CA ILE A 43 2.55 -6.70 11.27
C ILE A 43 1.03 -6.59 11.12
N LEU A 44 0.41 -5.81 11.99
CA LEU A 44 -0.95 -5.30 11.85
C LEU A 44 -0.90 -3.79 11.80
N MET A 45 -1.40 -3.21 10.71
CA MET A 45 -1.39 -1.77 10.46
C MET A 45 -2.82 -1.29 10.18
N ASP A 46 -3.21 -0.16 10.76
CA ASP A 46 -4.39 0.57 10.29
C ASP A 46 -4.08 1.29 8.97
N TYR A 47 -4.93 1.08 7.97
CA TYR A 47 -4.75 1.62 6.64
C TYR A 47 -4.81 3.16 6.59
N ASN A 48 -5.72 3.78 7.35
CA ASN A 48 -5.97 5.21 7.24
C ASN A 48 -4.95 6.03 8.04
N SER A 49 -4.64 5.61 9.27
CA SER A 49 -3.72 6.30 10.16
C SER A 49 -2.26 5.89 9.95
N GLY A 50 -2.02 4.70 9.38
CA GLY A 50 -0.71 4.08 9.31
C GLY A 50 -0.21 3.53 10.65
N ALA A 51 -0.99 3.60 11.73
CA ALA A 51 -0.56 3.13 13.04
C ALA A 51 -0.30 1.62 13.04
N VAL A 52 0.81 1.19 13.63
CA VAL A 52 1.12 -0.23 13.85
C VAL A 52 0.55 -0.65 15.19
N LEU A 53 -0.36 -1.62 15.15
CA LEU A 53 -1.12 -2.08 16.31
C LEU A 53 -0.48 -3.29 16.98
N ALA A 54 0.20 -4.12 16.20
CA ALA A 54 0.97 -5.26 16.68
C ALA A 54 2.02 -5.66 15.64
N SER A 55 3.18 -6.13 16.09
CA SER A 55 4.21 -6.65 15.19
C SER A 55 5.15 -7.63 15.89
N LEU A 56 5.81 -8.46 15.07
CA LEU A 56 6.96 -9.28 15.47
C LEU A 56 7.95 -9.23 14.32
N ASN A 57 9.18 -8.77 14.58
CA ASN A 57 10.24 -8.65 13.58
C ASN A 57 9.79 -7.96 12.27
N PRO A 58 9.05 -6.83 12.31
CA PRO A 58 8.35 -6.29 11.13
C PRO A 58 9.29 -5.86 10.00
N ASP A 59 10.55 -5.57 10.33
CA ASP A 59 11.59 -5.09 9.42
C ASP A 59 12.60 -6.17 9.01
N GLN A 60 12.43 -7.41 9.49
CA GLN A 60 13.29 -8.55 9.12
C GLN A 60 13.13 -8.90 7.64
N HIS A 61 14.25 -9.12 6.96
CA HIS A 61 14.25 -9.58 5.57
C HIS A 61 13.70 -11.00 5.48
N GLN A 62 12.77 -11.19 4.55
CA GLN A 62 12.11 -12.45 4.25
C GLN A 62 11.98 -12.62 2.74
N ALA A 63 11.99 -13.87 2.29
CA ALA A 63 11.64 -14.18 0.91
C ALA A 63 10.15 -13.83 0.68
N PRO A 64 9.83 -12.90 -0.24
CA PRO A 64 8.45 -12.44 -0.42
C PRO A 64 7.57 -13.49 -1.13
N ALA A 65 8.17 -14.45 -1.84
CA ALA A 65 7.46 -15.37 -2.72
C ALA A 65 6.48 -14.60 -3.63
N SER A 66 5.29 -15.15 -3.87
CA SER A 66 4.24 -14.50 -4.69
C SER A 66 3.68 -13.19 -4.11
N LEU A 67 4.06 -12.75 -2.90
CA LEU A 67 3.74 -11.38 -2.47
C LEU A 67 4.40 -10.33 -3.37
N THR A 68 5.50 -10.67 -4.04
CA THR A 68 6.12 -9.88 -5.11
C THR A 68 5.12 -9.38 -6.15
N LYS A 69 4.11 -10.21 -6.48
CA LYS A 69 3.09 -9.87 -7.47
C LYS A 69 2.20 -8.70 -7.04
N MET A 70 2.20 -8.31 -5.76
CA MET A 70 1.57 -7.06 -5.32
C MET A 70 2.25 -5.86 -5.97
N MET A 71 3.59 -5.82 -6.01
CA MET A 71 4.31 -4.75 -6.70
C MET A 71 4.14 -4.86 -8.23
N THR A 72 4.12 -6.07 -8.79
CA THR A 72 3.81 -6.27 -10.21
C THR A 72 2.45 -5.69 -10.58
N SER A 73 1.40 -6.03 -9.83
CA SER A 73 0.06 -5.46 -9.98
C SER A 73 0.05 -3.95 -9.74
N TYR A 74 0.84 -3.42 -8.81
CA TYR A 74 0.96 -1.96 -8.65
C TYR A 74 1.49 -1.28 -9.92
N VAL A 75 2.55 -1.82 -10.54
CA VAL A 75 3.10 -1.27 -11.79
C VAL A 75 2.09 -1.39 -12.93
N VAL A 76 1.37 -2.51 -13.04
CA VAL A 76 0.31 -2.71 -14.05
C VAL A 76 -0.83 -1.71 -13.85
N GLY A 77 -1.34 -1.58 -12.62
CA GLY A 77 -2.40 -0.65 -12.29
C GLY A 77 -2.00 0.82 -12.49
N GLU A 78 -0.73 1.19 -12.24
CA GLU A 78 -0.22 2.53 -12.55
C GLU A 78 -0.19 2.80 -14.06
N ALA A 79 0.26 1.82 -14.85
CA ALA A 79 0.26 1.91 -16.31
C ALA A 79 -1.16 2.03 -16.88
N LEU A 80 -2.13 1.30 -16.31
CA LEU A 80 -3.56 1.44 -16.66
C LEU A 80 -4.10 2.81 -16.27
N LYS A 81 -3.84 3.26 -15.03
CA LYS A 81 -4.32 4.54 -14.50
C LYS A 81 -3.79 5.75 -15.29
N THR A 82 -2.55 5.68 -15.77
CA THR A 82 -1.92 6.73 -16.58
C THR A 82 -2.24 6.63 -18.07
N GLY A 83 -2.95 5.59 -18.49
CA GLY A 83 -3.30 5.35 -19.89
C GLY A 83 -2.15 4.88 -20.77
N LYS A 84 -1.04 4.41 -20.17
CA LYS A 84 0.09 3.81 -20.89
C LYS A 84 -0.30 2.50 -21.59
N ILE A 85 -1.23 1.76 -20.97
CA ILE A 85 -1.88 0.56 -21.53
C ILE A 85 -3.38 0.61 -21.25
N LYS A 86 -4.16 -0.24 -21.92
CA LYS A 86 -5.59 -0.43 -21.70
C LYS A 86 -5.89 -1.89 -21.45
N ASN A 87 -6.94 -2.16 -20.68
CA ASN A 87 -7.45 -3.52 -20.44
C ASN A 87 -7.71 -4.32 -21.73
N SER A 88 -8.14 -3.63 -22.79
CA SER A 88 -8.44 -4.22 -24.10
C SER A 88 -7.21 -4.52 -24.96
N ASP A 89 -6.02 -4.05 -24.57
CA ASP A 89 -4.81 -4.27 -25.36
C ASP A 89 -4.47 -5.76 -25.40
N LEU A 90 -4.06 -6.25 -26.58
CA LEU A 90 -3.71 -7.64 -26.79
C LEU A 90 -2.21 -7.84 -26.65
N VAL A 91 -1.83 -8.70 -25.72
CA VAL A 91 -0.46 -9.12 -25.46
C VAL A 91 -0.18 -10.42 -26.19
N THR A 92 0.87 -10.45 -27.01
CA THR A 92 1.33 -11.68 -27.66
C THR A 92 2.23 -12.44 -26.70
N VAL A 93 1.87 -13.69 -26.40
CA VAL A 93 2.65 -14.56 -25.51
C VAL A 93 3.90 -15.03 -26.23
N THR A 94 5.04 -14.79 -25.61
CA THR A 94 6.38 -15.15 -26.08
C THR A 94 6.78 -16.53 -25.55
N GLU A 95 7.93 -17.04 -26.00
CA GLU A 95 8.50 -18.24 -25.40
C GLU A 95 8.85 -18.03 -23.92
N ASN A 96 9.18 -16.82 -23.47
CA ASN A 96 9.51 -16.52 -22.07
C ASN A 96 8.29 -16.61 -21.15
N SER A 97 7.14 -16.17 -21.65
CA SER A 97 5.86 -16.22 -20.94
C SER A 97 5.06 -17.50 -21.19
N TRP A 98 5.70 -18.53 -21.74
CA TRP A 98 5.05 -19.83 -21.96
C TRP A 98 4.78 -20.57 -20.65
N GLY A 99 3.55 -21.00 -20.41
CA GLY A 99 3.16 -21.71 -19.18
C GLY A 99 3.93 -23.01 -18.92
N GLN A 100 4.58 -23.60 -19.93
CA GLN A 100 5.44 -24.77 -19.73
C GLN A 100 6.79 -24.44 -19.06
N LYS A 101 7.28 -23.19 -19.15
CA LYS A 101 8.51 -22.75 -18.45
C LYS A 101 8.33 -22.63 -16.92
N PHE A 102 7.10 -22.78 -16.43
CA PHE A 102 6.75 -22.67 -15.02
C PHE A 102 6.20 -24.00 -14.47
N PRO A 103 6.98 -25.10 -14.47
CA PRO A 103 6.57 -26.36 -13.84
C PRO A 103 6.45 -26.19 -12.32
N GLY A 104 5.49 -26.88 -11.70
CA GLY A 104 5.32 -26.89 -10.23
C GLY A 104 4.89 -25.56 -9.58
N SER A 105 4.56 -24.53 -10.37
CA SER A 105 4.18 -23.21 -9.84
C SER A 105 2.81 -22.75 -10.37
N SER A 106 2.31 -21.64 -9.82
CA SER A 106 1.02 -21.06 -10.23
C SER A 106 1.11 -20.40 -11.60
N LYS A 107 0.13 -20.65 -12.47
CA LYS A 107 0.14 -20.20 -13.87
C LYS A 107 -1.26 -20.06 -14.47
N MET A 108 -1.37 -19.26 -15.53
CA MET A 108 -2.58 -19.15 -16.37
C MET A 108 -2.63 -20.21 -17.48
N PHE A 109 -1.54 -20.97 -17.68
CA PHE A 109 -1.38 -21.95 -18.75
C PHE A 109 -1.34 -21.28 -20.13
N LEU A 110 -0.54 -20.22 -20.24
CA LEU A 110 -0.37 -19.49 -21.49
C LEU A 110 0.36 -20.35 -22.54
N ASN A 111 -0.02 -20.24 -23.82
CA ASN A 111 0.65 -20.87 -24.97
C ASN A 111 1.36 -19.84 -25.86
N VAL A 112 2.52 -20.19 -26.41
CA VAL A 112 3.28 -19.32 -27.32
C VAL A 112 2.43 -18.87 -28.51
N ASN A 113 2.60 -17.62 -28.95
CA ASN A 113 1.90 -16.96 -30.06
C ASN A 113 0.40 -16.71 -29.84
N GLN A 114 -0.18 -17.10 -28.70
CA GLN A 114 -1.55 -16.71 -28.39
C GLN A 114 -1.61 -15.21 -28.04
N GLN A 115 -2.76 -14.58 -28.30
CA GLN A 115 -3.04 -13.22 -27.86
C GLN A 115 -3.97 -13.22 -26.65
N VAL A 116 -3.62 -12.46 -25.62
CA VAL A 116 -4.34 -12.40 -24.35
C VAL A 116 -4.55 -10.94 -23.99
N SER A 117 -5.76 -10.59 -23.52
CA SER A 117 -6.03 -9.23 -23.09
C SER A 117 -5.20 -8.86 -21.85
N VAL A 118 -4.84 -7.59 -21.70
CA VAL A 118 -4.26 -7.06 -20.47
C VAL A 118 -5.17 -7.35 -19.26
N GLU A 119 -6.48 -7.26 -19.44
CA GLU A 119 -7.46 -7.60 -18.37
C GLU A 119 -7.31 -9.04 -17.88
N ASP A 120 -7.27 -10.01 -18.78
CA ASP A 120 -7.13 -11.43 -18.43
C ASP A 120 -5.77 -11.71 -17.79
N LEU A 121 -4.69 -11.15 -18.33
CA LEU A 121 -3.36 -11.28 -17.74
C LEU A 121 -3.35 -10.71 -16.32
N ASN A 122 -3.94 -9.53 -16.11
CA ASN A 122 -3.95 -8.88 -14.82
C ASN A 122 -4.78 -9.66 -13.79
N LYS A 123 -5.98 -10.12 -14.16
CA LYS A 123 -6.79 -11.04 -13.34
C LYS A 123 -6.04 -12.34 -13.03
N GLY A 124 -5.31 -12.88 -14.00
CA GLY A 124 -4.48 -14.05 -13.82
C GLY A 124 -3.32 -13.85 -12.82
N ILE A 125 -2.69 -12.69 -12.85
CA ILE A 125 -1.66 -12.30 -11.86
C ILE A 125 -2.29 -12.18 -10.48
N ILE A 126 -3.41 -11.45 -10.35
CA ILE A 126 -4.01 -11.10 -9.06
C ILE A 126 -4.69 -12.30 -8.42
N VAL A 127 -5.65 -12.93 -9.10
CA VAL A 127 -6.54 -13.96 -8.55
C VAL A 127 -5.81 -15.29 -8.39
N VAL A 128 -5.14 -15.77 -9.45
CA VAL A 128 -4.59 -17.14 -9.48
C VAL A 128 -3.08 -17.20 -9.29
N SER A 129 -2.42 -16.03 -9.23
CA SER A 129 -0.97 -15.89 -9.02
C SER A 129 -0.13 -16.43 -10.18
N GLY A 130 -0.57 -16.24 -11.42
CA GLY A 130 0.11 -16.76 -12.61
C GLY A 130 1.51 -16.16 -12.83
N ASN A 131 2.54 -17.00 -12.85
CA ASN A 131 3.92 -16.58 -13.12
C ASN A 131 4.16 -16.23 -14.59
N ASP A 132 3.59 -17.03 -15.49
CA ASP A 132 3.58 -16.80 -16.95
C ASP A 132 2.96 -15.45 -17.31
N ALA A 133 1.86 -15.11 -16.65
CA ALA A 133 1.18 -13.83 -16.81
C ALA A 133 2.03 -12.63 -16.39
N CYS A 134 2.82 -12.77 -15.32
CA CYS A 134 3.73 -11.71 -14.87
C CYS A 134 4.80 -11.41 -15.92
N VAL A 135 5.37 -12.45 -16.53
CA VAL A 135 6.37 -12.28 -17.61
C VAL A 135 5.73 -11.63 -18.84
N ALA A 136 4.56 -12.11 -19.27
CA ALA A 136 3.86 -11.56 -20.44
C ALA A 136 3.56 -10.06 -20.27
N ILE A 137 3.01 -9.67 -19.11
CA ILE A 137 2.66 -8.26 -18.89
C ILE A 137 3.91 -7.39 -18.72
N ALA A 138 4.99 -7.93 -18.14
CA ALA A 138 6.24 -7.21 -17.97
C ALA A 138 6.91 -6.88 -19.31
N GLU A 139 7.01 -7.88 -20.19
CA GLU A 139 7.50 -7.70 -21.56
C GLU A 139 6.64 -6.72 -22.34
N HIS A 140 5.31 -6.77 -22.19
CA HIS A 140 4.41 -5.83 -22.85
C HIS A 140 4.58 -4.37 -22.40
N ILE A 141 4.68 -4.13 -21.09
CA ILE A 141 4.74 -2.77 -20.52
C ILE A 141 6.13 -2.13 -20.68
N SER A 142 7.18 -2.94 -20.57
CA SER A 142 8.56 -2.44 -20.41
C SER A 142 9.53 -2.98 -21.45
N GLY A 143 9.10 -3.82 -22.38
CA GLY A 143 9.94 -4.44 -23.42
C GLY A 143 10.80 -5.61 -22.91
N SER A 144 11.09 -5.67 -21.60
CA SER A 144 11.82 -6.77 -20.96
C SER A 144 11.44 -6.90 -19.49
N GLU A 145 11.68 -8.08 -18.90
CA GLU A 145 11.52 -8.30 -17.46
C GLU A 145 12.43 -7.39 -16.63
N GLN A 146 13.69 -7.19 -17.04
CA GLN A 146 14.64 -6.36 -16.29
C GLN A 146 14.16 -4.90 -16.18
N THR A 147 13.71 -4.30 -17.28
CA THR A 147 13.18 -2.93 -17.25
C THR A 147 11.90 -2.81 -16.40
N PHE A 148 11.10 -3.89 -16.34
CA PHE A 148 9.95 -3.94 -15.45
C PHE A 148 10.36 -4.04 -13.98
N ILE A 149 11.36 -4.87 -13.66
CA ILE A 149 11.95 -4.99 -12.31
C ILE A 149 12.53 -3.65 -11.85
N ASP A 150 13.21 -2.91 -12.74
CA ASP A 150 13.71 -1.57 -12.44
C ASP A 150 12.55 -0.61 -12.07
N SER A 151 11.40 -0.75 -12.74
CA SER A 151 10.18 0.01 -12.42
C SER A 151 9.58 -0.39 -11.07
N MET A 152 9.58 -1.68 -10.73
CA MET A 152 9.17 -2.17 -9.40
C MET A 152 10.07 -1.54 -8.31
N ASN A 153 11.38 -1.57 -8.50
CA ASN A 153 12.34 -1.01 -7.54
C ASN A 153 12.32 0.54 -7.51
N LYS A 154 11.89 1.21 -8.57
CA LYS A 154 11.59 2.65 -8.53
C LYS A 154 10.44 2.95 -7.56
N PHE A 155 9.40 2.11 -7.51
CA PHE A 155 8.32 2.25 -6.54
C PHE A 155 8.75 1.90 -5.12
N VAL A 156 9.65 0.93 -4.93
CA VAL A 156 10.32 0.68 -3.63
C VAL A 156 10.92 1.98 -3.08
N GLN A 157 11.71 2.69 -3.90
CA GLN A 157 12.29 3.98 -3.50
C GLN A 157 11.22 5.06 -3.28
N LYS A 158 10.23 5.15 -4.18
CA LYS A 158 9.14 6.16 -4.09
C LYS A 158 8.29 6.00 -2.83
N PHE A 159 8.07 4.77 -2.37
CA PHE A 159 7.31 4.48 -1.15
C PHE A 159 8.18 4.56 0.11
N GLY A 160 9.50 4.71 -0.04
CA GLY A 160 10.44 4.73 1.07
C GLY A 160 10.62 3.37 1.76
N LEU A 161 10.44 2.27 1.02
CA LEU A 161 10.61 0.90 1.54
C LEU A 161 12.10 0.65 1.80
N LYS A 162 12.44 0.30 3.04
CA LYS A 162 13.84 0.19 3.47
C LYS A 162 14.39 -1.23 3.38
N ASN A 163 13.50 -2.21 3.34
CA ASN A 163 13.81 -3.62 3.51
C ASN A 163 13.24 -4.46 2.37
N THR A 164 13.18 -3.88 1.16
CA THR A 164 12.63 -4.54 -0.03
C THR A 164 13.52 -4.34 -1.25
N HIS A 165 13.75 -5.42 -1.98
CA HIS A 165 14.35 -5.44 -3.31
C HIS A 165 13.70 -6.55 -4.14
N PHE A 166 13.27 -6.22 -5.35
CA PHE A 166 12.72 -7.20 -6.29
C PHE A 166 13.77 -7.55 -7.34
N ALA A 167 13.94 -8.85 -7.60
CA ALA A 167 14.81 -9.37 -8.65
C ALA A 167 14.04 -10.21 -9.70
N THR A 168 12.74 -10.42 -9.49
CA THR A 168 11.87 -11.11 -10.44
C THR A 168 10.50 -10.43 -10.49
N VAL A 169 9.77 -10.62 -11.59
CA VAL A 169 8.40 -10.07 -11.76
C VAL A 169 7.31 -10.90 -11.05
N HIS A 170 7.66 -12.10 -10.60
CA HIS A 170 6.69 -13.08 -10.11
C HIS A 170 6.96 -13.56 -8.68
N GLY A 171 8.17 -13.38 -8.16
CA GLY A 171 8.54 -13.82 -6.82
C GLY A 171 8.96 -15.29 -6.69
N LEU A 172 9.44 -15.93 -7.75
CA LEU A 172 10.23 -17.16 -7.59
C LEU A 172 11.52 -16.81 -6.83
N ASP A 173 12.10 -17.80 -6.15
CA ASP A 173 13.25 -17.59 -5.28
C ASP A 173 14.44 -17.02 -6.06
N HIS A 174 15.05 -15.97 -5.51
CA HIS A 174 16.23 -15.31 -6.05
C HIS A 174 17.05 -14.76 -4.88
N PRO A 175 18.38 -14.92 -4.85
CA PRO A 175 19.22 -14.56 -3.70
C PRO A 175 19.16 -13.07 -3.32
N GLU A 176 18.95 -12.20 -4.31
CA GLU A 176 18.86 -10.74 -4.09
C GLU A 176 17.43 -10.27 -3.80
N GLN A 177 16.43 -11.15 -3.83
CA GLN A 177 15.03 -10.77 -3.66
C GLN A 177 14.57 -10.94 -2.22
N TYR A 178 14.19 -9.84 -1.58
CA TYR A 178 13.70 -9.82 -0.20
C TYR A 178 12.65 -8.73 0.00
N SER A 179 11.85 -8.87 1.05
CA SER A 179 10.98 -7.83 1.58
C SER A 179 10.85 -7.99 3.10
N SER A 180 9.97 -7.20 3.73
CA SER A 180 9.63 -7.32 5.15
C SER A 180 8.11 -7.26 5.35
N ALA A 181 7.62 -7.65 6.53
CA ALA A 181 6.20 -7.55 6.85
C ALA A 181 5.72 -6.09 6.78
N ARG A 182 6.52 -5.13 7.28
CA ARG A 182 6.22 -3.69 7.23
C ARG A 182 6.13 -3.18 5.80
N ASP A 183 7.13 -3.49 4.98
CA ASP A 183 7.17 -3.00 3.60
C ASP A 183 6.01 -3.59 2.77
N MET A 184 5.66 -4.87 2.99
CA MET A 184 4.49 -5.49 2.34
C MET A 184 3.17 -4.86 2.79
N ALA A 185 3.04 -4.44 4.04
CA ALA A 185 1.87 -3.69 4.52
C ALA A 185 1.77 -2.32 3.83
N ILE A 186 2.89 -1.63 3.66
CA ILE A 186 2.97 -0.34 2.96
C ILE A 186 2.62 -0.50 1.48
N ILE A 187 3.15 -1.53 0.80
CA ILE A 187 2.76 -1.86 -0.59
C ILE A 187 1.25 -2.10 -0.68
N GLY A 188 0.68 -2.88 0.25
CA GLY A 188 -0.76 -3.12 0.31
C GLY A 188 -1.56 -1.83 0.48
N ALA A 189 -1.13 -0.93 1.36
CA ALA A 189 -1.77 0.37 1.54
C ALA A 189 -1.71 1.23 0.27
N HIS A 190 -0.59 1.22 -0.45
CA HIS A 190 -0.45 1.92 -1.73
C HIS A 190 -1.38 1.35 -2.81
N ILE A 191 -1.53 0.03 -2.90
CA ILE A 191 -2.48 -0.58 -3.85
C ILE A 191 -3.91 -0.10 -3.55
N ILE A 192 -4.34 -0.19 -2.29
CA ILE A 192 -5.70 0.20 -1.86
C ILE A 192 -5.95 1.69 -2.12
N ARG A 193 -4.99 2.54 -1.78
CA ARG A 193 -5.12 4.01 -1.85
C ARG A 193 -5.00 4.55 -3.27
N ASP A 194 -3.98 4.08 -4.00
CA ASP A 194 -3.58 4.71 -5.25
C ASP A 194 -4.29 4.05 -6.44
N LEU A 195 -4.70 2.78 -6.32
CA LEU A 195 -5.23 1.94 -7.39
C LEU A 195 -6.54 1.21 -6.96
N PRO A 196 -7.60 1.93 -6.58
CA PRO A 196 -8.82 1.30 -6.07
C PRO A 196 -9.51 0.38 -7.08
N GLU A 197 -9.43 0.66 -8.38
CA GLU A 197 -9.99 -0.22 -9.42
C GLU A 197 -9.20 -1.53 -9.58
N GLU A 198 -7.86 -1.45 -9.51
CA GLU A 198 -6.98 -2.62 -9.47
C GLU A 198 -7.26 -3.46 -8.21
N TYR A 199 -7.44 -2.79 -7.06
CA TYR A 199 -7.65 -3.44 -5.78
C TYR A 199 -8.93 -4.29 -5.74
N LYS A 200 -10.00 -3.86 -6.43
CA LYS A 200 -11.27 -4.62 -6.48
C LYS A 200 -11.08 -6.06 -6.99
N ILE A 201 -10.13 -6.27 -7.91
CA ILE A 201 -9.86 -7.59 -8.51
C ILE A 201 -9.38 -8.60 -7.46
N TYR A 202 -8.70 -8.15 -6.40
CA TYR A 202 -8.19 -9.03 -5.33
C TYR A 202 -9.30 -9.78 -4.58
N SER A 203 -10.54 -9.28 -4.63
CA SER A 203 -11.71 -9.90 -4.01
C SER A 203 -12.48 -10.85 -4.94
N GLU A 204 -12.12 -10.94 -6.23
CA GLU A 204 -12.68 -11.92 -7.15
C GLU A 204 -12.33 -13.34 -6.66
N LYS A 205 -13.34 -14.18 -6.50
CA LYS A 205 -13.20 -15.50 -5.86
C LYS A 205 -12.67 -16.58 -6.79
N GLU A 206 -12.85 -16.41 -8.08
CA GLU A 206 -12.37 -17.32 -9.11
C GLU A 206 -12.16 -16.56 -10.40
N PHE A 207 -11.34 -17.14 -11.26
CA PHE A 207 -11.06 -16.60 -12.58
C PHE A 207 -11.06 -17.76 -13.58
N THR A 208 -11.78 -17.58 -14.70
CA THR A 208 -11.85 -18.58 -15.76
C THR A 208 -11.12 -18.05 -16.99
N TYR A 209 -10.10 -18.80 -17.41
CA TYR A 209 -9.36 -18.52 -18.64
C TYR A 209 -9.12 -19.81 -19.41
N ASN A 210 -9.26 -19.77 -20.73
CA ASN A 210 -9.09 -20.93 -21.61
C ASN A 210 -9.86 -22.19 -21.13
N LYS A 211 -11.12 -22.00 -20.69
CA LYS A 211 -12.01 -23.03 -20.13
C LYS A 211 -11.51 -23.69 -18.83
N ILE A 212 -10.50 -23.11 -18.17
CA ILE A 212 -9.97 -23.55 -16.89
C ILE A 212 -10.38 -22.51 -15.85
N THR A 213 -11.25 -22.90 -14.92
CA THR A 213 -11.60 -22.10 -13.74
C THR A 213 -10.63 -22.40 -12.62
N GLN A 214 -10.05 -21.34 -12.04
CA GLN A 214 -9.10 -21.44 -10.94
C GLN A 214 -9.57 -20.54 -9.78
N PRO A 215 -9.55 -21.03 -8.53
CA PRO A 215 -9.98 -20.25 -7.38
C PRO A 215 -8.91 -19.23 -6.97
N ASN A 216 -9.37 -18.15 -6.35
CA ASN A 216 -8.49 -17.27 -5.59
C ASN A 216 -7.87 -18.04 -4.43
N ARG A 217 -6.56 -17.86 -4.23
CA ARG A 217 -5.80 -18.59 -3.20
C ARG A 217 -5.98 -18.02 -1.80
N ASN A 218 -6.59 -16.84 -1.65
CA ASN A 218 -6.90 -16.23 -0.37
C ASN A 218 -8.21 -16.81 0.21
N GLY A 219 -8.13 -17.86 1.02
CA GLY A 219 -9.30 -18.50 1.61
C GLY A 219 -10.13 -17.59 2.53
N LEU A 220 -9.56 -16.49 3.03
CA LEU A 220 -10.29 -15.55 3.88
C LEU A 220 -11.42 -14.80 3.14
N LEU A 221 -11.41 -14.77 1.81
CA LEU A 221 -12.51 -14.20 1.00
C LEU A 221 -13.83 -14.99 1.15
N TRP A 222 -13.78 -16.21 1.67
CA TRP A 222 -14.97 -17.03 1.94
C TRP A 222 -15.39 -16.99 3.42
N ASP A 223 -14.64 -16.32 4.28
CA ASP A 223 -14.95 -16.26 5.70
C ASP A 223 -16.04 -15.23 5.97
N LYS A 224 -17.25 -15.69 6.31
CA LYS A 224 -18.40 -14.83 6.57
C LYS A 224 -18.31 -14.05 7.90
N SER A 225 -17.35 -14.36 8.75
CA SER A 225 -17.22 -13.70 10.07
C SER A 225 -16.39 -12.41 10.01
N ILE A 226 -15.78 -12.09 8.87
CA ILE A 226 -14.91 -10.92 8.71
C ILE A 226 -14.96 -10.41 7.27
N ASN A 227 -15.04 -9.09 7.07
CA ASN A 227 -15.10 -8.53 5.72
C ASN A 227 -13.68 -8.39 5.15
N VAL A 228 -13.15 -9.48 4.59
CA VAL A 228 -11.85 -9.50 3.89
C VAL A 228 -12.07 -9.28 2.41
N ASP A 229 -11.33 -8.34 1.82
CA ASP A 229 -11.39 -8.00 0.39
C ASP A 229 -10.02 -8.04 -0.31
N GLY A 230 -9.00 -8.58 0.36
CA GLY A 230 -7.67 -8.75 -0.19
C GLY A 230 -6.72 -9.48 0.77
N MET A 231 -5.45 -9.71 0.42
CA MET A 231 -4.82 -9.31 -0.83
C MET A 231 -4.10 -10.50 -1.47
N LYS A 232 -2.91 -10.86 -1.01
CA LYS A 232 -2.05 -11.81 -1.74
C LYS A 232 -1.48 -12.90 -0.85
N THR A 233 -1.43 -14.10 -1.40
CA THR A 233 -0.77 -15.26 -0.77
C THR A 233 0.59 -15.53 -1.39
N GLY A 234 1.51 -16.08 -0.60
CA GLY A 234 2.83 -16.50 -1.05
C GLY A 234 3.25 -17.84 -0.42
N HIS A 235 4.04 -18.61 -1.15
CA HIS A 235 4.71 -19.81 -0.66
C HIS A 235 5.90 -20.16 -1.55
N THR A 236 7.05 -20.38 -0.92
CA THR A 236 8.17 -21.19 -1.41
C THR A 236 8.73 -21.96 -0.21
N ASP A 237 9.53 -22.99 -0.47
CA ASP A 237 10.14 -23.78 0.61
C ASP A 237 11.04 -22.92 1.52
N GLN A 238 11.68 -21.88 0.95
CA GLN A 238 12.48 -20.91 1.71
C GLN A 238 11.61 -19.91 2.50
N ALA A 239 10.50 -19.45 1.91
CA ALA A 239 9.66 -18.41 2.49
C ALA A 239 8.67 -18.92 3.56
N GLY A 240 8.39 -20.22 3.57
CA GLY A 240 7.21 -20.75 4.25
C GLY A 240 5.92 -20.19 3.64
N TYR A 241 4.83 -20.16 4.41
CA TYR A 241 3.54 -19.65 3.95
C TYR A 241 3.32 -18.20 4.39
N ASN A 242 3.03 -17.34 3.40
CA ASN A 242 2.85 -15.90 3.59
C ASN A 242 1.45 -15.45 3.18
N LEU A 243 0.91 -14.42 3.85
CA LEU A 243 -0.35 -13.77 3.49
C LEU A 243 -0.29 -12.29 3.85
N VAL A 244 -0.61 -11.44 2.87
CA VAL A 244 -1.09 -10.07 3.11
C VAL A 244 -2.60 -10.09 2.99
N ALA A 245 -3.31 -9.73 4.05
CA ALA A 245 -4.76 -9.61 4.07
C ALA A 245 -5.19 -8.21 4.47
N SER A 246 -6.27 -7.71 3.87
CA SER A 246 -6.94 -6.50 4.34
C SER A 246 -8.40 -6.80 4.62
N ALA A 247 -8.88 -6.24 5.72
CA ALA A 247 -10.27 -6.34 6.12
C ALA A 247 -10.78 -4.99 6.59
N TYR A 248 -12.09 -4.82 6.61
CA TYR A 248 -12.71 -3.58 7.05
C TYR A 248 -13.99 -3.78 7.86
N ASN A 249 -14.31 -2.77 8.67
CA ASN A 249 -15.62 -2.54 9.26
C ASN A 249 -16.06 -1.09 8.95
N SER A 250 -17.10 -0.58 9.61
CA SER A 250 -17.68 0.74 9.31
C SER A 250 -16.66 1.88 9.23
N ASN A 251 -15.69 1.93 10.14
CA ASN A 251 -14.78 3.08 10.28
C ASN A 251 -13.29 2.70 10.20
N THR A 252 -12.96 1.41 10.25
CA THR A 252 -11.59 0.91 10.38
C THR A 252 -11.29 -0.07 9.26
N ARG A 253 -10.15 0.13 8.60
CA ARG A 253 -9.57 -0.84 7.66
C ARG A 253 -8.20 -1.23 8.17
N LEU A 254 -7.99 -2.53 8.31
CA LEU A 254 -6.73 -3.09 8.77
C LEU A 254 -6.03 -3.82 7.63
N ILE A 255 -4.70 -3.82 7.68
CA ILE A 255 -3.81 -4.59 6.82
C ILE A 255 -2.96 -5.45 7.74
N SER A 256 -3.10 -6.77 7.61
CA SER A 256 -2.25 -7.76 8.28
C SER A 256 -1.28 -8.37 7.29
N VAL A 257 -0.03 -8.56 7.71
CA VAL A 257 0.95 -9.38 6.98
C VAL A 257 1.49 -10.43 7.94
N VAL A 258 1.48 -11.69 7.51
CA VAL A 258 2.18 -12.80 8.18
C VAL A 258 3.12 -13.46 7.19
N MET A 259 4.36 -13.73 7.61
CA MET A 259 5.35 -14.43 6.78
C MET A 259 6.05 -15.54 7.55
N GLY A 260 6.47 -16.60 6.85
CA GLY A 260 7.15 -17.74 7.45
C GLY A 260 6.23 -18.63 8.29
N VAL A 261 4.94 -18.73 7.93
CA VAL A 261 4.01 -19.64 8.63
C VAL A 261 4.26 -21.08 8.19
N PRO A 262 4.24 -22.10 9.08
CA PRO A 262 4.59 -23.47 8.69
C PRO A 262 3.60 -24.18 7.76
N THR A 263 2.32 -23.76 7.72
CA THR A 263 1.28 -24.47 6.97
C THR A 263 0.41 -23.55 6.14
N TYR A 264 -0.11 -24.09 5.02
CA TYR A 264 -1.03 -23.41 4.12
C TYR A 264 -2.26 -22.84 4.84
N LYS A 265 -2.86 -23.62 5.74
CA LYS A 265 -4.04 -23.16 6.51
C LYS A 265 -3.66 -22.26 7.68
N GLY A 266 -2.48 -22.44 8.25
CA GLY A 266 -1.97 -21.59 9.32
C GLY A 266 -1.98 -20.11 8.95
N ARG A 267 -1.50 -19.74 7.75
CA ARG A 267 -1.43 -18.31 7.37
C ARG A 267 -2.79 -17.60 7.42
N GLU A 268 -3.87 -18.31 7.05
CA GLU A 268 -5.24 -17.79 7.09
C GLU A 268 -5.70 -17.65 8.54
N VAL A 269 -5.44 -18.66 9.38
CA VAL A 269 -5.78 -18.66 10.82
C VAL A 269 -5.06 -17.53 11.56
N GLU A 270 -3.74 -17.41 11.38
CA GLU A 270 -2.94 -16.39 12.07
C GLU A 270 -3.34 -14.97 11.63
N SER A 271 -3.55 -14.76 10.32
CA SER A 271 -4.01 -13.45 9.80
C SER A 271 -5.39 -13.09 10.33
N LYS A 272 -6.34 -14.04 10.33
CA LYS A 272 -7.69 -13.82 10.88
C LYS A 272 -7.63 -13.47 12.36
N LYS A 273 -6.83 -14.20 13.15
CA LYS A 273 -6.63 -13.93 14.57
C LYS A 273 -6.12 -12.50 14.81
N LEU A 274 -5.13 -12.07 14.01
CA LEU A 274 -4.55 -10.74 14.10
C LEU A 274 -5.57 -9.64 13.73
N LEU A 275 -6.31 -9.81 12.62
CA LEU A 275 -7.35 -8.86 12.20
C LEU A 275 -8.50 -8.76 13.20
N GLN A 276 -9.00 -9.90 13.71
CA GLN A 276 -10.07 -9.93 14.72
C GLN A 276 -9.63 -9.26 16.02
N TRP A 277 -8.40 -9.51 16.47
CA TRP A 277 -7.83 -8.81 17.62
C TRP A 277 -7.77 -7.29 17.40
N GLY A 278 -7.35 -6.85 16.20
CA GLY A 278 -7.34 -5.43 15.84
C GLY A 278 -8.73 -4.79 15.96
N PHE A 279 -9.75 -5.39 15.34
CA PHE A 279 -11.13 -4.87 15.40
C PHE A 279 -11.79 -4.96 16.79
N ALA A 280 -11.33 -5.89 17.62
CA ALA A 280 -11.82 -6.02 18.99
C ALA A 280 -11.26 -4.91 19.90
N ASN A 281 -10.00 -4.52 19.69
CA ASN A 281 -9.27 -3.65 20.62
C ASN A 281 -9.09 -2.21 20.13
N PHE A 282 -9.26 -1.93 18.85
CA PHE A 282 -9.00 -0.61 18.27
C PHE A 282 -10.15 -0.10 17.42
N GLU A 283 -10.22 1.22 17.32
CA GLU A 283 -11.07 1.93 16.36
C GLU A 283 -10.31 3.10 15.76
N THR A 284 -10.60 3.40 14.50
CA THR A 284 -10.01 4.52 13.79
C THR A 284 -11.02 5.66 13.65
N VAL A 285 -10.59 6.84 14.06
CA VAL A 285 -11.37 8.06 14.05
C VAL A 285 -10.76 9.08 13.11
N LYS A 286 -11.62 9.92 12.52
CA LYS A 286 -11.22 11.04 11.67
C LYS A 286 -11.46 12.36 12.39
N PRO A 287 -10.54 12.82 13.25
CA PRO A 287 -10.73 14.04 14.02
C PRO A 287 -10.77 15.31 13.16
N LEU A 288 -10.07 15.33 12.02
CA LEU A 288 -10.00 16.51 11.14
C LEU A 288 -10.25 16.12 9.69
N SER A 289 -11.09 16.89 9.00
CA SER A 289 -11.34 16.75 7.57
C SER A 289 -10.50 17.74 6.76
N ALA A 290 -10.09 17.34 5.56
CA ALA A 290 -9.34 18.18 4.63
C ALA A 290 -10.07 19.51 4.35
N GLY A 291 -9.35 20.61 4.46
CA GLY A 291 -9.87 21.96 4.21
C GLY A 291 -10.74 22.53 5.32
N GLN A 292 -11.02 21.78 6.38
CA GLN A 292 -11.74 22.30 7.54
C GLN A 292 -10.81 23.17 8.39
N SER A 293 -11.21 24.42 8.63
CA SER A 293 -10.51 25.29 9.59
C SER A 293 -10.71 24.78 11.01
N VAL A 294 -9.63 24.66 11.76
CA VAL A 294 -9.59 24.18 13.15
C VAL A 294 -9.23 25.30 14.12
N LEU A 295 -8.55 26.33 13.64
CA LEU A 295 -8.09 27.47 14.43
C LEU A 295 -7.97 28.70 13.52
N GLU A 296 -8.36 29.87 14.01
CA GLU A 296 -7.97 31.15 13.41
C GLU A 296 -6.79 31.73 14.20
N GLN A 297 -5.73 32.12 13.50
CA GLN A 297 -4.56 32.75 14.13
C GLN A 297 -4.31 34.14 13.52
N ALA A 298 -3.97 35.11 14.35
CA ALA A 298 -3.62 36.45 13.89
C ALA A 298 -2.37 36.42 12.99
N VAL A 299 -2.40 37.23 11.93
CA VAL A 299 -1.30 37.40 10.99
C VAL A 299 -0.86 38.85 11.00
N TYR A 300 0.44 39.06 11.15
CA TYR A 300 1.07 40.38 11.14
C TYR A 300 1.59 40.73 9.74
N TYR A 301 1.55 42.02 9.40
CA TYR A 301 2.12 42.59 8.17
C TYR A 301 1.52 42.07 6.85
N GLY A 302 0.33 41.46 6.87
CA GLY A 302 -0.37 40.96 5.69
C GLY A 302 -1.63 41.74 5.34
N ASP A 303 -2.15 41.53 4.12
CA ASP A 303 -3.41 42.10 3.66
C ASP A 303 -4.63 41.57 4.44
N LEU A 304 -4.47 40.43 5.10
CA LEU A 304 -5.45 39.81 5.99
C LEU A 304 -4.92 39.81 7.43
N SER A 305 -5.79 40.13 8.39
CA SER A 305 -5.45 40.17 9.82
C SER A 305 -5.45 38.79 10.51
N LYS A 306 -5.95 37.76 9.83
CA LYS A 306 -6.04 36.38 10.34
C LYS A 306 -5.82 35.35 9.23
N ALA A 307 -5.28 34.20 9.60
CA ALA A 307 -5.22 32.99 8.78
C ALA A 307 -6.07 31.88 9.39
N GLN A 308 -6.78 31.15 8.53
CA GLN A 308 -7.43 29.89 8.88
C GLN A 308 -6.41 28.76 8.82
N LEU A 309 -6.24 28.05 9.94
CA LEU A 309 -5.35 26.92 10.06
C LEU A 309 -6.17 25.64 10.09
N GLY A 310 -5.65 24.58 9.47
CA GLY A 310 -6.30 23.29 9.33
C GLY A 310 -5.38 22.31 8.63
N THR A 311 -5.92 21.18 8.19
CA THR A 311 -5.18 20.19 7.41
C THR A 311 -5.63 20.22 5.95
N LEU A 312 -4.70 20.00 5.01
CA LEU A 312 -5.04 19.84 3.59
C LEU A 312 -5.46 18.41 3.22
N GLN A 313 -5.30 17.49 4.15
CA GLN A 313 -5.66 16.08 4.02
C GLN A 313 -6.48 15.67 5.25
N ASP A 314 -7.32 14.65 5.08
CA ASP A 314 -8.01 14.02 6.20
C ASP A 314 -6.97 13.48 7.18
N SER A 315 -7.19 13.72 8.48
CA SER A 315 -6.34 13.19 9.54
C SER A 315 -7.05 12.03 10.21
N TYR A 316 -6.37 10.89 10.32
CA TYR A 316 -6.89 9.69 10.97
C TYR A 316 -6.02 9.30 12.15
N ILE A 317 -6.65 8.77 13.20
CA ILE A 317 -5.97 8.28 14.40
C ILE A 317 -6.62 6.98 14.81
N THR A 318 -5.80 5.99 15.11
CA THR A 318 -6.25 4.73 15.69
C THR A 318 -6.04 4.78 17.19
N VAL A 319 -7.10 4.49 17.96
CA VAL A 319 -7.11 4.52 19.42
C VAL A 319 -7.69 3.22 19.97
N PRO A 320 -7.46 2.89 21.25
CA PRO A 320 -8.16 1.79 21.88
C PRO A 320 -9.67 1.99 21.79
N LYS A 321 -10.39 0.90 21.54
CA LYS A 321 -11.83 0.93 21.32
C LYS A 321 -12.56 1.48 22.54
N GLY A 322 -13.47 2.41 22.32
CA GLY A 322 -14.23 3.07 23.39
C GLY A 322 -13.48 4.22 24.07
N LYS A 323 -12.24 4.51 23.66
CA LYS A 323 -11.43 5.61 24.19
C LYS A 323 -11.50 6.90 23.37
N THR A 324 -12.28 6.92 22.29
CA THR A 324 -12.47 8.10 21.44
C THR A 324 -12.88 9.35 22.21
N ALA A 325 -13.80 9.23 23.19
CA ALA A 325 -14.27 10.37 23.99
C ALA A 325 -13.21 10.95 24.93
N GLU A 326 -12.15 10.20 25.23
CA GLU A 326 -11.05 10.62 26.09
C GLU A 326 -9.93 11.34 25.29
N LEU A 327 -10.01 11.31 23.96
CA LEU A 327 -9.04 11.92 23.06
C LEU A 327 -9.10 13.46 23.15
N LYS A 328 -8.00 14.08 23.56
CA LYS A 328 -7.86 15.53 23.60
C LYS A 328 -6.95 16.01 22.49
N ALA A 329 -7.35 17.06 21.78
CA ALA A 329 -6.51 17.73 20.79
C ALA A 329 -5.94 19.02 21.38
N ARG A 330 -4.64 19.26 21.18
CA ARG A 330 -4.00 20.55 21.43
C ARG A 330 -3.21 20.99 20.20
N TYR A 331 -3.11 22.30 20.01
CA TYR A 331 -2.41 22.89 18.89
C TYR A 331 -1.13 23.54 19.37
N THR A 332 -0.05 23.38 18.61
CA THR A 332 1.23 24.04 18.87
C THR A 332 1.66 24.75 17.60
N LEU A 333 1.94 26.04 17.69
CA LEU A 333 2.51 26.81 16.59
C LEU A 333 4.03 26.83 16.71
N GLU A 334 4.73 26.79 15.58
CA GLU A 334 6.20 26.90 15.57
C GLU A 334 6.66 28.30 15.99
N LYS A 335 5.83 29.31 15.70
CA LYS A 335 6.03 30.70 16.09
C LYS A 335 4.78 31.22 16.78
N THR A 336 4.96 32.03 17.81
CA THR A 336 3.86 32.64 18.57
C THR A 336 3.01 33.58 17.72
N ASN A 337 3.64 34.26 16.75
CA ASN A 337 2.99 35.13 15.79
C ASN A 337 3.25 34.62 14.37
N LEU A 338 2.22 34.66 13.53
CA LEU A 338 2.36 34.41 12.10
C LEU A 338 2.60 35.74 11.39
N GLU A 339 3.54 35.77 10.45
CA GLU A 339 3.88 36.95 9.67
C GLU A 339 3.67 36.66 8.19
N ALA A 340 3.17 37.63 7.44
CA ALA A 340 3.07 37.54 5.99
C ALA A 340 4.45 37.60 5.31
N PRO A 341 4.63 37.02 4.11
CA PRO A 341 3.63 36.28 3.35
C PRO A 341 3.43 34.85 3.86
N LEU A 342 2.16 34.41 3.94
CA LEU A 342 1.79 33.01 4.15
C LEU A 342 1.29 32.39 2.85
N VAL A 343 1.68 31.14 2.60
CA VAL A 343 1.26 30.39 1.40
C VAL A 343 0.37 29.23 1.81
N LYS A 344 -0.68 28.93 1.02
CA LYS A 344 -1.55 27.77 1.27
C LYS A 344 -0.72 26.49 1.34
N GLY A 345 -0.88 25.73 2.42
CA GLY A 345 -0.11 24.50 2.67
C GLY A 345 1.21 24.70 3.40
N GLN A 346 1.59 25.93 3.72
CA GLN A 346 2.69 26.20 4.63
C GLN A 346 2.38 25.57 6.00
N VAL A 347 3.30 24.73 6.47
CA VAL A 347 3.23 24.18 7.83
C VAL A 347 3.63 25.28 8.82
N VAL A 348 2.77 25.55 9.78
CA VAL A 348 2.98 26.59 10.80
C VAL A 348 2.91 26.05 12.23
N GLY A 349 2.71 24.74 12.38
CA GLY A 349 2.45 24.12 13.67
C GLY A 349 2.06 22.65 13.54
N LYS A 350 1.64 22.06 14.66
CA LYS A 350 1.20 20.68 14.80
C LYS A 350 -0.08 20.58 15.61
N VAL A 351 -0.92 19.62 15.24
CA VAL A 351 -2.00 19.10 16.08
C VAL A 351 -1.45 17.92 16.86
N ILE A 352 -1.59 17.94 18.18
CA ILE A 352 -1.15 16.88 19.07
C ILE A 352 -2.39 16.27 19.71
N TYR A 353 -2.53 14.96 19.57
CA TYR A 353 -3.61 14.21 20.18
C TYR A 353 -3.06 13.45 21.38
N GLN A 354 -3.78 13.54 22.50
CA GLN A 354 -3.40 12.95 23.78
C GLN A 354 -4.53 12.08 24.31
N LEU A 355 -4.16 10.94 24.88
CA LEU A 355 -5.06 10.01 25.53
C LEU A 355 -4.49 9.74 26.93
N ASN A 356 -5.32 9.91 27.97
CA ASN A 356 -4.94 9.77 29.39
C ASN A 356 -3.94 10.81 29.95
N GLY A 357 -3.85 11.99 29.34
CA GLY A 357 -2.91 13.05 29.75
C GLY A 357 -1.66 13.06 28.90
#